data_AF-A0A453G948-F1
#
_entry.id   AF-A0A453G948-F1
#
_cell.length_a   1.000
_cell.length_b   1.000
_cell.length_c   1.000
_cell.angle_alpha   90.00
_cell.angle_beta   90.00
_cell.angle_gamma   90.00
#
_symmetry.space_group_name_H-M   'P 1'
#
loop_
_entity.id
_entity.type
_entity.pdbx_description
1 polymer ?
#
loop_
_entity_poly.entity_id
_entity_poly.type
_entity_poly.pdbx_seq_one_letter_code
_entity_poly.pdbx_strand_id
1 'polypeptide(L)'
;MASSPRSPQPAELEISRQSRILAALSKKVIDLDELRMLAAQGVPDGAGVRSTVWKLLLGYLPKDRALWEQELAKKRSQYEAFKDEFLPNTVEVARLGDQKATVTEMQSMLRMGFLTGRR
;
A
#
# COMPACT_ATOMS: atom_id res chain seq x y z
N MET A 1 -15.94 -27.98 -48.97
CA MET A 1 -14.80 -27.84 -48.04
C MET A 1 -15.27 -26.95 -46.90
N ALA A 2 -15.66 -27.52 -45.76
CA ALA A 2 -16.03 -26.74 -44.59
C ALA A 2 -14.74 -26.34 -43.87
N SER A 3 -14.47 -25.04 -43.79
CA SER A 3 -13.36 -24.49 -43.02
C SER A 3 -13.49 -24.90 -41.56
N SER A 4 -12.49 -25.61 -41.02
CA SER A 4 -12.47 -25.98 -39.60
C SER A 4 -12.58 -24.72 -38.72
N PRO A 5 -13.32 -24.77 -37.60
CA PRO A 5 -13.42 -23.63 -36.70
C PRO A 5 -12.03 -23.27 -36.19
N ARG A 6 -11.61 -22.02 -36.43
CA ARG A 6 -10.34 -21.48 -35.95
C ARG A 6 -10.36 -21.58 -34.42
N SER A 7 -9.42 -22.35 -33.85
CA SER A 7 -9.25 -22.38 -32.39
C SER A 7 -8.87 -20.97 -31.92
N PRO A 8 -9.49 -20.48 -30.84
CA PRO A 8 -9.25 -19.12 -30.35
C PRO A 8 -7.77 -18.98 -29.97
N GLN A 9 -7.16 -17.88 -30.39
CA GLN A 9 -5.77 -17.61 -30.05
C GLN A 9 -5.63 -17.29 -28.55
N PRO A 10 -4.51 -17.61 -27.90
CA PRO A 10 -4.31 -17.36 -26.47
C PRO A 10 -4.64 -15.92 -26.02
N ALA A 11 -4.35 -14.93 -26.87
CA ALA A 11 -4.66 -13.52 -26.62
C ALA A 11 -6.17 -13.20 -26.60
N GLU A 12 -6.99 -13.86 -27.43
CA GLU A 12 -8.44 -13.63 -27.47
C GLU A 12 -9.12 -14.14 -26.19
N LEU A 13 -8.62 -15.26 -25.66
CA LEU A 13 -9.05 -15.82 -24.38
C LEU A 13 -8.71 -14.90 -23.21
N GLU A 14 -7.53 -14.28 -23.25
CA GLU A 14 -7.08 -13.33 -22.22
C GLU A 14 -7.90 -12.04 -22.24
N ILE A 15 -8.19 -11.49 -23.42
CA ILE A 15 -9.08 -10.32 -23.59
C ILE A 15 -10.48 -10.64 -23.07
N SER A 16 -11.03 -11.81 -23.42
CA SER A 16 -12.34 -12.28 -22.93
C SER A 16 -12.36 -12.45 -21.41
N ARG A 17 -11.26 -12.93 -20.81
CA ARG A 17 -11.15 -13.05 -19.35
C ARG A 17 -11.07 -11.70 -18.66
N GLN A 18 -10.24 -10.79 -19.18
CA GLN A 18 -10.10 -9.45 -18.63
C GLN A 18 -11.43 -8.69 -18.65
N SER A 19 -12.21 -8.81 -19.74
CA SER A 19 -13.51 -8.16 -19.85
C SER A 19 -14.52 -8.71 -18.82
N ARG A 20 -14.53 -10.03 -18.56
CA ARG A 20 -15.38 -10.63 -17.52
C ARG A 20 -15.04 -10.13 -16.11
N ILE A 21 -13.76 -10.02 -15.78
CA ILE A 21 -13.33 -9.48 -14.48
C ILE A 21 -13.72 -8.00 -14.36
N LEU A 22 -13.49 -7.20 -15.41
CA LEU A 22 -13.90 -5.80 -15.43
C LEU A 22 -15.41 -5.63 -15.28
N ALA A 23 -16.21 -6.50 -15.90
CA ALA A 23 -17.66 -6.52 -15.73
C ALA A 23 -18.05 -6.83 -14.28
N ALA A 24 -17.43 -7.83 -13.64
CA ALA A 24 -17.66 -8.14 -12.23
C ALA A 24 -17.28 -6.96 -11.31
N LEU A 25 -16.16 -6.27 -11.61
CA LEU A 25 -15.70 -5.10 -10.87
C LEU A 25 -16.56 -3.84 -11.10
N SER A 26 -17.35 -3.81 -12.17
CA SER A 26 -18.23 -2.68 -12.51
C SER A 26 -19.58 -2.72 -11.77
N LYS A 27 -19.88 -3.82 -11.06
CA LYS A 27 -21.07 -3.94 -10.23
C LYS A 27 -20.98 -3.01 -9.01
N LYS A 28 -22.13 -2.48 -8.58
CA LYS A 28 -22.21 -1.63 -7.37
C LYS A 28 -21.80 -2.38 -6.11
N VAL A 29 -22.29 -3.62 -5.98
CA VAL A 29 -21.89 -4.55 -4.94
C VAL A 29 -21.19 -5.71 -5.62
N ILE A 30 -19.95 -5.99 -5.21
CA ILE A 30 -19.14 -7.03 -5.81
C ILE A 30 -19.42 -8.38 -5.16
N ASP A 31 -19.69 -9.37 -6.02
CA ASP A 31 -19.75 -10.77 -5.64
C ASP A 31 -18.32 -11.33 -5.52
N LEU A 32 -17.91 -11.61 -4.28
CA LEU A 32 -16.57 -12.14 -4.01
C LEU A 32 -16.42 -13.59 -4.45
N ASP A 33 -17.48 -14.38 -4.50
CA ASP A 33 -17.41 -15.79 -4.89
C ASP A 33 -17.25 -15.91 -6.41
N GLU A 34 -18.00 -15.11 -7.16
CA GLU A 34 -17.75 -14.93 -8.60
C GLU A 34 -16.32 -14.44 -8.85
N LEU A 35 -15.86 -13.44 -8.09
CA LEU A 35 -14.52 -12.89 -8.26
C LEU A 35 -13.42 -13.92 -7.97
N ARG A 36 -13.59 -14.76 -6.94
CA ARG A 36 -12.68 -15.87 -6.62
C ARG A 36 -12.62 -16.89 -7.74
N MET A 37 -13.77 -17.29 -8.28
CA MET A 37 -13.80 -18.24 -9.41
C MET A 37 -13.08 -17.69 -10.64
N LEU A 38 -13.27 -16.41 -10.95
CA LEU A 38 -12.57 -15.75 -12.06
C LEU A 38 -11.07 -15.62 -11.80
N ALA A 39 -10.67 -15.26 -10.58
CA ALA A 39 -9.27 -15.07 -10.20
C ALA A 39 -8.49 -16.38 -10.04
N ALA A 40 -9.15 -17.52 -9.78
CA ALA A 40 -8.53 -18.83 -9.63
C ALA A 40 -7.75 -19.28 -10.87
N GLN A 41 -8.12 -18.79 -12.06
CA GLN A 41 -7.43 -19.06 -13.32
C GLN A 41 -6.27 -18.08 -13.60
N GLY A 42 -5.98 -17.18 -12.65
CA GLY A 42 -5.05 -16.07 -12.79
C GLY A 42 -5.75 -14.76 -13.14
N VAL A 43 -5.21 -13.66 -12.61
CA VAL A 43 -5.73 -12.30 -12.85
C VAL A 43 -4.84 -11.59 -13.86
N PRO A 44 -5.36 -11.13 -15.01
CA PRO A 44 -4.56 -10.41 -16.02
C PRO A 44 -4.01 -9.09 -15.46
N ASP A 45 -2.83 -8.67 -15.95
CA ASP A 45 -2.15 -7.43 -15.53
C ASP A 45 -2.68 -6.16 -16.20
N GLY A 46 -3.49 -6.30 -17.24
CA GLY A 46 -4.07 -5.17 -17.97
C GLY A 46 -4.88 -4.24 -17.07
N ALA A 47 -4.74 -2.93 -17.31
CA ALA A 47 -5.53 -1.86 -16.69
C ALA A 47 -5.55 -1.81 -15.15
N GLY A 48 -4.53 -2.35 -14.47
CA GLY A 48 -4.43 -2.32 -13.00
C GLY A 48 -5.44 -3.21 -12.28
N VAL A 49 -6.13 -4.10 -13.00
CA VAL A 49 -7.19 -4.98 -12.50
C VAL A 49 -6.70 -5.86 -11.35
N ARG A 50 -5.49 -6.43 -11.47
CA ARG A 50 -4.88 -7.26 -10.44
C ARG A 50 -4.85 -6.60 -9.07
N SER A 51 -4.47 -5.32 -9.01
CA SER A 51 -4.39 -4.57 -7.76
C SER A 51 -5.75 -4.47 -7.05
N THR A 52 -6.82 -4.22 -7.81
CA THR A 52 -8.18 -4.07 -7.26
C THR A 52 -8.74 -5.41 -6.83
N VAL A 53 -8.55 -6.46 -7.64
CA VAL A 53 -8.99 -7.82 -7.32
C VAL A 53 -8.36 -8.29 -6.00
N TRP A 54 -7.05 -8.12 -5.84
CA TRP A 54 -6.36 -8.54 -4.62
C TRP A 54 -6.84 -7.77 -3.38
N LYS A 55 -7.04 -6.45 -3.49
CA LYS A 55 -7.59 -5.66 -2.37
C LYS A 55 -8.97 -6.17 -1.93
N LEU A 56 -9.81 -6.63 -2.84
CA LEU A 56 -11.12 -7.20 -2.51
C LEU A 56 -11.01 -8.59 -1.89
N LEU A 57 -10.21 -9.47 -2.50
CA LEU A 57 -10.05 -10.85 -2.05
C LEU A 57 -9.37 -10.94 -0.67
N LEU A 58 -8.49 -9.99 -0.36
CA LEU A 58 -7.83 -9.86 0.94
C LEU A 58 -8.65 -9.08 1.98
N GLY A 59 -9.85 -8.60 1.62
CA GLY A 59 -10.72 -7.85 2.53
C GLY A 59 -10.24 -6.43 2.86
N TYR A 60 -9.32 -5.87 2.07
CA TYR A 60 -8.85 -4.49 2.21
C TYR A 60 -9.89 -3.47 1.72
N LEU A 61 -10.65 -3.82 0.69
CA LEU A 61 -11.78 -3.03 0.19
C LEU A 61 -13.13 -3.70 0.54
N PRO A 62 -14.17 -2.92 0.86
CA PRO A 62 -15.51 -3.45 1.08
C PRO A 62 -16.15 -3.91 -0.23
N LYS A 63 -17.18 -4.76 -0.14
CA LYS A 63 -17.94 -5.25 -1.30
C LYS A 63 -18.68 -4.13 -2.02
N ASP A 64 -19.12 -3.10 -1.28
CA ASP A 64 -19.79 -1.93 -1.84
C ASP A 64 -18.76 -0.96 -2.43
N ARG A 65 -18.84 -0.74 -3.73
CA ARG A 65 -17.93 0.12 -4.48
C ARG A 65 -18.06 1.60 -4.10
N ALA A 66 -19.23 2.05 -3.65
CA ALA A 66 -19.42 3.44 -3.24
C ALA A 66 -18.55 3.82 -2.03
N LEU A 67 -18.14 2.84 -1.23
CA LEU A 67 -17.34 3.04 -0.02
C LEU A 67 -15.83 2.98 -0.27
N TRP A 68 -15.39 2.67 -1.50
CA TRP A 68 -13.97 2.44 -1.77
C TRP A 68 -13.11 3.68 -1.56
N GLU A 69 -13.55 4.83 -2.06
CA GLU A 69 -12.78 6.07 -1.93
C GLU A 69 -12.61 6.45 -0.46
N GLN A 70 -13.70 6.36 0.32
CA GLN A 70 -13.69 6.63 1.75
C GLN A 70 -12.77 5.67 2.51
N GLU A 71 -12.89 4.35 2.27
CA GLU A 71 -12.07 3.36 2.96
C GLU A 71 -10.58 3.51 2.58
N LEU A 72 -10.28 3.78 1.31
CA LEU A 72 -8.91 4.03 0.86
C LEU A 72 -8.31 5.27 1.51
N ALA A 73 -9.06 6.38 1.57
CA ALA A 73 -8.60 7.61 2.21
C ALA A 73 -8.31 7.36 3.70
N LYS A 74 -9.22 6.66 4.39
CA LYS A 74 -9.06 6.29 5.80
C LYS A 74 -7.82 5.43 6.02
N LYS A 75 -7.66 4.32 5.28
CA LYS A 75 -6.51 3.41 5.44
C LYS A 75 -5.17 4.10 5.12
N ARG A 76 -5.13 4.98 4.12
CA ARG A 76 -3.93 5.76 3.77
C ARG A 76 -3.57 6.76 4.86
N SER A 77 -4.55 7.48 5.41
CA SER A 77 -4.32 8.41 6.52
C SER A 77 -3.81 7.68 7.77
N GLN A 78 -4.35 6.49 8.06
CA GLN A 78 -3.86 5.64 9.15
C GLN A 78 -2.40 5.21 8.92
N TYR A 79 -2.06 4.82 7.70
CA TYR A 79 -0.68 4.46 7.37
C TYR A 79 0.28 5.63 7.51
N GLU A 80 -0.09 6.84 7.09
CA GLU A 80 0.74 8.03 7.30
C GLU A 80 0.94 8.33 8.80
N ALA A 81 -0.14 8.28 9.60
CA ALA A 81 -0.02 8.46 11.05
C ALA A 81 0.90 7.41 11.70
N PHE A 82 0.80 6.14 11.28
CA PHE A 82 1.68 5.09 11.77
C PHE A 82 3.13 5.25 11.31
N LYS A 83 3.37 5.77 10.10
CA LYS A 83 4.73 6.09 9.68
C LYS A 83 5.34 7.14 10.59
N ASP A 84 4.60 8.20 10.91
CA ASP A 84 5.08 9.26 11.78
C ASP A 84 5.33 8.76 13.22
N GLU A 85 4.49 7.84 13.70
CA GLU A 85 4.61 7.27 15.06
C GLU A 85 5.75 6.24 15.17
N PHE A 86 5.88 5.32 14.21
CA PHE A 86 6.77 4.17 14.31
C PHE A 86 8.09 4.31 13.56
N LEU A 87 8.20 5.23 12.61
CA LEU A 87 9.43 5.51 11.87
C LEU A 87 9.95 6.89 12.27
N PRO A 88 10.47 7.05 13.52
CA PRO A 88 11.04 8.32 13.92
C PRO A 88 12.17 8.67 12.97
N ASN A 89 12.19 9.94 12.58
CA ASN A 89 13.18 10.48 11.67
C ASN A 89 14.58 10.20 12.24
N THR A 90 15.30 9.23 11.66
CA THR A 90 16.56 8.73 12.22
C THR A 90 17.62 9.82 12.34
N VAL A 91 17.58 10.82 11.46
CA VAL A 91 18.43 12.01 11.54
C VAL A 91 18.05 12.93 12.70
N GLU A 92 16.79 12.99 13.10
CA GLU A 92 16.34 13.79 14.24
C GLU A 92 16.66 13.10 15.56
N VAL A 93 16.49 11.77 15.62
CA VAL A 93 16.94 10.95 16.75
C VAL A 93 18.46 11.04 16.93
N ALA A 94 19.24 10.98 15.84
CA ALA A 94 20.69 11.16 15.87
C ALA A 94 21.09 12.55 16.39
N ARG A 95 20.47 13.62 15.88
CA ARG A 95 20.72 15.00 16.34
C ARG A 95 20.38 15.20 17.81
N LEU A 96 19.28 14.64 18.29
CA LEU A 96 18.93 14.68 19.72
C LEU A 96 19.94 13.91 20.58
N GLY A 97 20.52 12.83 20.05
CA GLY A 97 21.64 12.12 20.68
C GLY A 97 22.86 13.01 20.86
N ASP A 98 23.30 13.67 19.79
CA ASP A 98 24.46 14.57 19.79
C ASP A 98 24.24 15.80 20.69
N GLN A 99 23.04 16.37 20.67
CA GLN A 99 22.66 17.50 21.53
C GLN A 99 22.62 17.12 23.01
N LYS A 100 22.13 15.92 23.35
CA LYS A 100 22.13 15.41 24.73
C LYS A 100 23.55 15.10 25.21
N ALA A 101 24.39 14.55 24.34
CA ALA A 101 25.80 14.29 24.64
C ALA A 101 26.54 15.59 24.96
N THR A 102 26.42 16.61 24.10
CA THR A 102 27.05 17.93 24.31
C THR A 102 26.55 18.63 25.58
N VAL A 103 25.25 18.59 25.88
CA VAL A 103 24.71 19.18 27.12
C VAL A 103 25.22 18.43 28.37
N THR A 104 25.29 17.10 28.31
CA THR A 104 25.81 16.29 29.41
C THR A 104 27.29 16.58 29.66
N GLU A 105 28.05 16.75 28.58
CA GLU A 105 29.47 17.10 28.62
C GLU A 105 29.68 18.50 29.20
N MET A 106 28.94 19.51 28.75
CA MET A 106 28.95 20.86 29.33
C MET A 106 28.59 20.87 30.82
N GLN A 107 27.59 20.07 31.24
CA GLN A 107 27.20 19.93 32.63
C GLN A 107 28.27 19.22 33.48
N SER A 108 29.03 18.29 32.90
CA SER A 108 30.16 17.64 33.57
C SER A 108 31.34 18.60 33.74
N MET A 109 31.65 19.40 32.72
CA MET A 109 32.68 20.45 32.78
C MET A 109 32.35 21.52 33.84
N LEU A 110 31.09 21.94 33.91
CA LEU A 110 30.62 22.88 34.94
C LEU A 110 30.75 22.29 36.36
N ARG A 111 30.38 21.00 36.54
CA ARG A 111 30.50 20.30 37.82
C ARG A 111 31.95 20.08 38.26
N MET A 112 32.86 19.92 37.30
CA MET A 112 34.30 19.78 37.55
C MET A 112 35.01 21.13 37.75
N GLY A 113 34.29 22.26 37.75
CA GLY A 113 34.84 23.58 38.05
C GLY A 113 35.55 24.26 36.88
N PHE A 114 35.37 23.78 35.64
CA PHE A 114 35.90 24.44 34.43
C PHE A 114 34.98 25.59 33.99
N LEU A 115 34.91 26.68 34.77
CA LEU A 115 34.31 27.93 34.30
C LEU A 115 35.39 28.80 33.65
N THR A 116 35.26 28.96 32.32
CA THR A 116 35.75 30.06 31.49
C THR A 116 37.08 30.70 31.93
N GLY A 117 38.18 30.25 31.31
CA GLY A 117 39.45 30.99 31.34
C GLY A 117 39.28 32.35 30.69
N ARG A 118 39.16 33.40 31.51
CA ARG A 118 39.42 34.79 31.11
C ARG A 118 40.91 35.02 31.33
N ARG A 119 41.70 34.99 30.25
CA ARG A 119 42.96 35.74 30.13
C ARG A 119 43.26 36.00 28.67
#